data_AF-W7LTQ6-F1
#
_entry.id   AF-W7LTQ6-F1
#
_cell.length_a   1.000
_cell.length_b   1.000
_cell.length_c   1.000
_cell.angle_alpha   90.00
_cell.angle_beta   90.00
_cell.angle_gamma   90.00
#
_symmetry.space_group_name_H-M   'P 1'
#
loop_
_entity.id
_entity.type
_entity.pdbx_description
1 polymer ?
#
loop_
_entity_poly.entity_id
_entity_poly.type
_entity_poly.pdbx_seq_one_letter_code
_entity_poly.pdbx_strand_id
1 'polypeptide(L)'
;MGITKDDVPLNFPGPYDFLFEKVLGDNEKFDLVFCDGQVLRTHPRAEWREPREATRLTLTQIALGLEHLKNDGTMVILMHKLDSWRSFDLIHQFSKMSTVQLYKHHKHHQIRSSFYLVAKNIQAESAFAKDMVAMWKQRYKIATFGTDEKYAEMHRVTRETALVGLEEFGEKYVAMGKKIWKTQADGLEKAPFLEQHTKEKSKRWTWKMRRR
;
A
#
# COMPACT_ATOMS: atom_id res chain seq x y z
N MET A 1 -7.64 -13.08 -9.79
CA MET A 1 -7.77 -13.21 -8.31
C MET A 1 -8.31 -14.56 -7.84
N GLY A 2 -8.68 -15.50 -8.72
CA GLY A 2 -9.07 -16.86 -8.31
C GLY A 2 -10.45 -16.98 -7.68
N ILE A 3 -11.31 -15.97 -7.89
CA ILE A 3 -12.72 -16.00 -7.47
C ILE A 3 -13.54 -16.62 -8.59
N THR A 4 -14.45 -17.51 -8.21
CA THR A 4 -15.42 -18.19 -9.07
C THR A 4 -16.84 -17.78 -8.69
N LYS A 5 -17.84 -18.21 -9.48
CA LYS A 5 -19.25 -17.94 -9.17
C LYS A 5 -19.67 -18.51 -7.81
N ASP A 6 -19.11 -19.66 -7.43
CA ASP A 6 -19.44 -20.36 -6.18
C ASP A 6 -18.91 -19.62 -4.94
N ASP A 7 -17.98 -18.68 -5.11
CA ASP A 7 -17.45 -17.86 -4.04
C ASP A 7 -18.36 -16.67 -3.69
N VAL A 8 -19.32 -16.33 -4.55
CA VAL A 8 -20.22 -15.17 -4.37
C VAL A 8 -21.40 -15.57 -3.47
N PRO A 9 -21.59 -14.93 -2.31
CA PRO A 9 -22.74 -15.21 -1.46
C PRO A 9 -24.07 -14.96 -2.19
N LEU A 10 -25.08 -15.80 -1.95
CA LEU A 10 -26.41 -15.70 -2.61
C LEU A 10 -27.06 -14.31 -2.45
N ASN A 11 -26.90 -13.70 -1.28
CA ASN A 11 -27.47 -12.39 -0.95
C ASN A 11 -26.45 -11.25 -1.08
N PHE A 12 -25.42 -11.43 -1.92
CA PHE A 12 -24.42 -10.38 -2.13
C PHE A 12 -25.06 -9.19 -2.88
N PRO A 13 -24.84 -7.93 -2.45
CA PRO A 13 -25.52 -6.76 -3.01
C PRO A 13 -25.16 -6.41 -4.48
N GLY A 14 -24.12 -7.03 -5.05
CA GLY A 14 -23.72 -6.83 -6.46
C GLY A 14 -23.27 -8.12 -7.14
N PRO A 15 -24.14 -9.15 -7.25
CA PRO A 15 -23.72 -10.49 -7.67
C PRO A 15 -23.31 -10.56 -9.15
N TYR A 16 -23.73 -9.57 -9.96
CA TYR A 16 -23.42 -9.44 -11.37
C TYR A 16 -22.25 -8.48 -11.66
N ASP A 17 -21.64 -7.89 -10.63
CA ASP A 17 -20.54 -6.92 -10.78
C ASP A 17 -19.18 -7.59 -11.06
N PHE A 18 -19.15 -8.93 -11.15
CA PHE A 18 -17.91 -9.70 -11.23
C PHE A 18 -17.67 -10.29 -12.62
N LEU A 19 -16.46 -10.05 -13.12
CA LEU A 19 -15.90 -10.76 -14.26
C LEU A 19 -15.08 -11.95 -13.73
N PHE A 20 -15.48 -13.16 -14.11
CA PHE A 20 -14.78 -14.40 -13.73
C PHE A 20 -13.73 -14.83 -14.75
N GLU A 21 -13.72 -14.20 -15.92
CA GLU A 21 -12.74 -14.43 -16.97
C GLU A 21 -11.37 -13.86 -16.55
N LYS A 22 -10.30 -14.58 -16.90
CA LYS A 22 -8.94 -14.09 -16.69
C LYS A 22 -8.65 -12.97 -17.68
N VAL A 23 -8.22 -11.82 -17.17
CA VAL A 23 -7.81 -10.68 -17.99
C VAL A 23 -6.39 -10.86 -18.55
N LEU A 24 -5.53 -11.61 -17.84
CA LEU A 24 -4.16 -11.94 -18.24
C LEU A 24 -4.03 -13.44 -18.47
N GLY A 25 -3.29 -13.83 -19.50
CA GLY A 25 -3.04 -15.24 -19.82
C GLY A 25 -2.08 -15.90 -18.82
N ASP A 26 -2.20 -17.22 -18.61
CA ASP A 26 -1.36 -17.95 -17.64
C ASP A 26 0.14 -17.90 -17.97
N ASN A 27 0.48 -17.74 -19.25
CA ASN A 27 1.86 -17.62 -19.73
C ASN A 27 2.30 -16.16 -19.96
N GLU A 28 1.41 -15.20 -19.70
CA GLU A 28 1.72 -13.77 -19.88
C GLU A 28 2.58 -13.30 -18.71
N LYS A 29 3.83 -12.91 -19.01
CA LYS A 29 4.84 -12.55 -18.01
C LYS A 29 5.54 -11.25 -18.39
N PHE A 30 5.82 -10.40 -17.41
CA PHE A 30 6.40 -9.08 -17.59
C PHE A 30 7.73 -8.94 -16.85
N ASP A 31 8.65 -8.15 -17.41
CA ASP A 31 9.93 -7.81 -16.81
C ASP A 31 9.81 -6.69 -15.75
N LEU A 32 8.78 -5.84 -15.89
CA LEU A 32 8.52 -4.68 -15.03
C LEU A 32 7.02 -4.51 -14.78
N VAL A 33 6.64 -4.34 -13.52
CA VAL A 33 5.26 -4.07 -13.11
C VAL A 33 5.18 -2.81 -12.23
N PHE A 34 4.18 -1.97 -12.50
CA PHE A 34 3.82 -0.84 -11.65
C PHE A 34 2.51 -1.11 -10.91
N CYS A 35 2.54 -0.94 -9.59
CA CYS A 35 1.37 -1.00 -8.72
C CYS A 35 1.09 0.40 -8.16
N ASP A 36 0.54 1.29 -9.00
CA ASP A 36 0.30 2.72 -8.67
C ASP A 36 -1.19 3.10 -8.72
N GLY A 37 -2.08 2.12 -8.86
CA GLY A 37 -3.53 2.33 -8.82
C GLY A 37 -3.97 2.87 -7.47
N GLN A 38 -4.77 3.94 -7.50
CA GLN A 38 -5.31 4.60 -6.33
C GLN A 38 -6.83 4.72 -6.36
N VAL A 39 -7.43 4.73 -5.17
CA VAL A 39 -8.85 5.04 -5.00
C VAL A 39 -9.03 6.56 -5.07
N LEU A 40 -9.56 7.03 -6.21
CA LEU A 40 -9.85 8.44 -6.40
C LEU A 40 -11.17 8.83 -5.72
N ARG A 41 -11.17 9.99 -5.04
CA ARG A 41 -12.37 10.51 -4.35
C ARG A 41 -13.55 10.75 -5.28
N THR A 42 -13.28 11.10 -6.53
CA THR A 42 -14.29 11.44 -7.55
C THR A 42 -14.86 10.23 -8.29
N HIS A 43 -14.28 9.04 -8.11
CA HIS A 43 -14.75 7.85 -8.82
C HIS A 43 -15.97 7.26 -8.10
N PRO A 44 -17.17 7.22 -8.73
CA PRO A 44 -18.35 6.59 -8.14
C PRO A 44 -18.10 5.11 -7.87
N ARG A 45 -18.61 4.61 -6.75
CA ARG A 45 -18.48 3.22 -6.32
C ARG A 45 -19.78 2.75 -5.71
N ALA A 46 -20.06 1.46 -5.85
CA ALA A 46 -21.14 0.83 -5.11
C ALA A 46 -20.85 0.87 -3.60
N GLU A 47 -21.90 1.05 -2.79
CA GLU A 47 -21.78 1.19 -1.32
C GLU A 47 -21.09 0.00 -0.68
N TRP A 48 -21.37 -1.23 -1.15
CA TRP A 48 -20.75 -2.44 -0.63
C TRP A 48 -19.23 -2.48 -0.81
N ARG A 49 -18.72 -1.79 -1.84
CA ARG A 49 -17.33 -1.82 -2.27
C ARG A 49 -16.50 -0.75 -1.58
N GLU A 50 -17.09 0.42 -1.35
CA GLU A 50 -16.38 1.63 -0.92
C GLU A 50 -15.49 1.43 0.32
N PRO A 51 -15.95 0.80 1.43
CA PRO A 51 -15.18 0.78 2.69
C PRO A 51 -13.87 -0.01 2.60
N ARG A 52 -13.78 -0.94 1.65
CA ARG A 52 -12.67 -1.90 1.53
C ARG A 52 -11.90 -1.77 0.21
N GLU A 53 -12.27 -0.79 -0.62
CA GLU A 53 -11.78 -0.68 -1.97
C GLU A 53 -10.26 -0.48 -2.04
N ALA A 54 -9.70 0.33 -1.16
CA ALA A 54 -8.25 0.54 -1.13
C ALA A 54 -7.49 -0.77 -0.87
N THR A 55 -7.99 -1.61 0.03
CA THR A 55 -7.40 -2.92 0.32
C THR A 55 -7.57 -3.86 -0.87
N ARG A 56 -8.76 -3.93 -1.48
CA ARG A 56 -9.00 -4.75 -2.67
C ARG A 56 -8.07 -4.37 -3.81
N LEU A 57 -7.94 -3.07 -4.08
CA LEU A 57 -7.06 -2.55 -5.13
C LEU A 57 -5.58 -2.86 -4.86
N THR A 58 -5.09 -2.65 -3.63
CA THR A 58 -3.71 -3.02 -3.29
C THR A 58 -3.46 -4.51 -3.47
N LEU A 59 -4.33 -5.37 -2.95
CA LEU A 59 -4.19 -6.82 -3.04
C LEU A 59 -4.22 -7.33 -4.49
N THR A 60 -5.11 -6.78 -5.32
CA THR A 60 -5.18 -7.13 -6.74
C THR A 60 -3.89 -6.77 -7.47
N GLN A 61 -3.38 -5.55 -7.28
CA GLN A 61 -2.19 -5.09 -7.98
C GLN A 61 -0.94 -5.90 -7.58
N ILE A 62 -0.74 -6.18 -6.28
CA ILE A 62 0.43 -6.95 -5.84
C ILE A 62 0.32 -8.44 -6.21
N ALA A 63 -0.87 -9.03 -6.13
CA ALA A 63 -1.06 -10.44 -6.48
C ALA A 63 -0.90 -10.69 -7.98
N LEU A 64 -1.59 -9.90 -8.82
CA LEU A 64 -1.44 -10.01 -10.27
C LEU A 64 -0.02 -9.61 -10.70
N GLY A 65 0.52 -8.56 -10.10
CA GLY A 65 1.86 -8.08 -10.42
C GLY A 65 2.95 -9.12 -10.16
N LEU A 66 2.91 -9.80 -9.00
CA LEU A 66 3.89 -10.84 -8.68
C LEU A 66 3.64 -12.14 -9.47
N GLU A 67 2.38 -12.54 -9.63
CA GLU A 67 2.01 -13.76 -10.38
C GLU A 67 2.43 -13.69 -11.86
N HIS A 68 2.34 -12.51 -12.46
CA HIS A 68 2.72 -12.27 -13.85
C HIS A 68 4.12 -11.64 -14.00
N LEU A 69 4.95 -11.64 -12.95
CA LEU A 69 6.33 -11.20 -13.08
C LEU A 69 7.21 -12.36 -13.55
N LYS A 70 8.19 -12.07 -14.42
CA LYS A 70 9.30 -13.00 -14.66
C LYS A 70 10.20 -13.08 -13.43
N ASN A 71 10.88 -14.21 -13.27
CA ASN A 71 12.03 -14.25 -12.36
C ASN A 71 13.03 -13.15 -12.73
N ASP A 72 13.66 -12.58 -11.71
CA ASP A 72 14.56 -11.44 -11.77
C ASP A 72 13.91 -10.12 -12.21
N GLY A 73 12.58 -10.10 -12.40
CA GLY A 73 11.82 -8.91 -12.74
C GLY A 73 11.79 -7.86 -11.62
N THR A 74 11.20 -6.71 -11.95
CA THR A 74 11.07 -5.56 -11.04
C THR A 74 9.61 -5.20 -10.79
N MET A 75 9.27 -4.91 -9.53
CA MET A 75 8.01 -4.28 -9.15
C MET A 75 8.26 -2.91 -8.54
N VAL A 76 7.48 -1.92 -8.97
CA VAL A 76 7.44 -0.58 -8.39
C VAL A 76 6.06 -0.37 -7.78
N ILE A 77 5.99 -0.27 -6.46
CA ILE A 77 4.74 -0.32 -5.70
C ILE A 77 4.54 0.99 -4.96
N LEU A 78 3.42 1.66 -5.19
CA LEU A 78 3.04 2.85 -4.44
C LEU A 78 2.63 2.46 -3.01
N MET A 79 3.29 3.11 -2.06
CA MET A 79 3.10 2.91 -0.63
C MET A 79 2.71 4.21 0.05
N HIS A 80 2.09 4.10 1.22
CA HIS A 80 1.69 5.24 2.06
C HIS A 80 2.05 4.97 3.51
N LYS A 81 2.40 6.02 4.26
CA LYS A 81 2.65 5.95 5.72
C LYS A 81 3.71 4.89 6.05
N LEU A 82 4.98 5.28 5.87
CA LEU A 82 6.11 4.40 6.16
C LEU A 82 6.17 3.98 7.64
N ASP A 83 5.55 4.74 8.52
CA ASP A 83 5.38 4.48 9.95
C ASP A 83 4.29 3.45 10.29
N SER A 84 3.57 2.91 9.29
CA SER A 84 2.52 1.92 9.52
C SER A 84 3.03 0.47 9.47
N TRP A 85 2.41 -0.40 10.27
CA TRP A 85 2.70 -1.84 10.25
C TRP A 85 2.49 -2.47 8.87
N ARG A 86 1.49 -2.01 8.11
CA ARG A 86 1.23 -2.51 6.75
C ARG A 86 2.39 -2.22 5.80
N SER A 87 3.01 -1.04 5.90
CA SER A 87 4.21 -0.72 5.11
C SER A 87 5.38 -1.57 5.55
N PHE A 88 5.57 -1.73 6.86
CA PHE A 88 6.62 -2.58 7.43
C PHE A 88 6.53 -4.02 6.93
N ASP A 89 5.37 -4.66 7.11
CA ASP A 89 5.13 -6.04 6.72
C ASP A 89 5.39 -6.22 5.22
N LEU A 90 4.79 -5.41 4.36
CA LEU A 90 4.96 -5.60 2.91
C LEU A 90 6.41 -5.43 2.45
N ILE A 91 7.12 -4.40 2.95
CA ILE A 91 8.54 -4.19 2.61
C ILE A 91 9.38 -5.36 3.13
N HIS A 92 9.08 -5.86 4.33
CA HIS A 92 9.76 -7.01 4.91
C HIS A 92 9.55 -8.27 4.06
N GLN A 93 8.30 -8.59 3.68
CA GLN A 93 8.03 -9.75 2.83
C GLN A 93 8.74 -9.65 1.48
N PHE A 94 8.71 -8.49 0.81
CA PHE A 94 9.48 -8.30 -0.42
C PHE A 94 10.98 -8.45 -0.21
N SER A 95 11.53 -8.04 0.94
CA SER A 95 12.96 -8.20 1.22
C SER A 95 13.42 -9.65 1.34
N LYS A 96 12.49 -10.60 1.59
CA LYS A 96 12.77 -12.04 1.64
C LYS A 96 12.91 -12.69 0.26
N MET A 97 12.43 -12.03 -0.80
CA MET A 97 12.44 -12.58 -2.17
C MET A 97 13.03 -11.64 -3.22
N SER A 98 13.60 -10.50 -2.81
CA SER A 98 14.08 -9.47 -3.73
C SER A 98 15.07 -8.50 -3.09
N THR A 99 15.75 -7.72 -3.92
CA THR A 99 16.49 -6.53 -3.47
C THR A 99 15.55 -5.34 -3.40
N VAL A 100 15.29 -4.83 -2.20
CA VAL A 100 14.35 -3.73 -1.95
C VAL A 100 15.04 -2.38 -1.76
N GLN A 101 14.44 -1.33 -2.31
CA GLN A 101 14.82 0.07 -2.11
C GLN A 101 13.57 0.93 -1.96
N LEU A 102 13.67 2.00 -1.17
CA LEU A 102 12.60 2.98 -1.03
C LEU A 102 12.93 4.26 -1.80
N TYR A 103 11.93 4.78 -2.50
CA TYR A 103 12.09 5.98 -3.33
C TYR A 103 10.99 7.00 -3.03
N LYS A 104 11.38 8.26 -2.85
CA LYS A 104 10.48 9.41 -2.79
C LYS A 104 11.08 10.54 -3.60
N HIS A 105 10.27 11.13 -4.49
CA HIS A 105 10.76 12.20 -5.34
C HIS A 105 11.08 13.45 -4.50
N HIS A 106 12.28 13.98 -4.65
CA HIS A 106 12.78 15.13 -3.89
C HIS A 106 12.07 16.45 -4.22
N LYS A 107 11.30 16.52 -5.32
CA LYS A 107 10.51 17.71 -5.72
C LYS A 107 9.00 17.50 -5.67
N HIS A 108 8.51 16.30 -5.98
CA HIS A 108 7.09 16.05 -6.23
C HIS A 108 6.50 15.25 -5.07
N HIS A 109 5.28 15.59 -4.67
CA HIS A 109 4.55 14.92 -3.59
C HIS A 109 5.36 14.81 -2.27
N GLN A 110 6.29 15.73 -2.01
CA GLN A 110 7.15 15.69 -0.83
C GLN A 110 6.32 15.73 0.46
N ILE A 111 5.32 16.61 0.51
CA ILE A 111 4.42 16.78 1.66
C ILE A 111 3.49 15.58 1.93
N ARG A 112 3.30 14.70 0.95
CA ARG A 112 2.41 13.54 1.08
C ARG A 112 3.15 12.40 1.76
N SER A 113 2.43 11.51 2.44
CA SER A 113 3.00 10.28 3.01
C SER A 113 3.28 9.20 1.96
N SER A 114 3.09 9.49 0.67
CA SER A 114 3.35 8.55 -0.42
C SER A 114 4.85 8.42 -0.73
N PHE A 115 5.25 7.21 -1.09
CA PHE A 115 6.57 6.84 -1.56
C PHE A 115 6.45 5.54 -2.36
N TYR A 116 7.53 5.11 -3.02
CA TYR A 116 7.58 3.87 -3.76
C TYR A 116 8.49 2.85 -3.08
N LEU A 117 8.03 1.62 -3.00
CA LEU A 117 8.88 0.45 -2.85
C LEU A 117 9.33 0.03 -4.26
N VAL A 118 10.63 -0.08 -4.47
CA VAL A 118 11.23 -0.63 -5.69
C VAL A 118 11.87 -1.96 -5.32
N ALA A 119 11.27 -3.06 -5.77
CA ALA A 119 11.74 -4.42 -5.55
C ALA A 119 12.31 -4.98 -6.85
N LYS A 120 13.59 -5.31 -6.86
CA LYS A 120 14.34 -5.79 -8.04
C LYS A 120 14.81 -7.22 -7.85
N ASN A 121 15.10 -7.90 -8.95
CA ASN A 121 15.60 -9.28 -8.95
C ASN A 121 14.67 -10.19 -8.14
N ILE A 122 13.36 -10.06 -8.38
CA ILE A 122 12.36 -10.79 -7.61
C ILE A 122 12.40 -12.27 -8.01
N GLN A 123 12.49 -13.13 -7.01
CA GLN A 123 12.36 -14.59 -7.17
C GLN A 123 10.88 -14.98 -7.26
N ALA A 124 10.21 -14.56 -8.34
CA ALA A 124 8.76 -14.66 -8.53
C ALA A 124 8.23 -16.11 -8.50
N GLU A 125 9.06 -17.09 -8.90
CA GLU A 125 8.70 -18.50 -8.92
C GLU A 125 9.05 -19.27 -7.63
N SER A 126 9.63 -18.59 -6.64
CA SER A 126 9.94 -19.19 -5.33
C SER A 126 8.67 -19.64 -4.60
N ALA A 127 8.79 -20.65 -3.73
CA ALA A 127 7.69 -21.11 -2.90
C ALA A 127 7.11 -19.96 -2.06
N PHE A 128 7.98 -19.14 -1.47
CA PHE A 128 7.60 -17.97 -0.70
C PHE A 128 6.76 -16.97 -1.52
N ALA A 129 7.17 -16.65 -2.75
CA ALA A 129 6.40 -15.76 -3.61
C ALA A 129 5.01 -16.32 -3.94
N LYS A 130 4.92 -17.63 -4.20
CA LYS A 130 3.65 -18.33 -4.46
C LYS A 130 2.72 -18.32 -3.25
N ASP A 131 3.26 -18.54 -2.06
CA ASP A 131 2.51 -18.46 -0.79
C ASP A 131 1.99 -17.05 -0.55
N MET A 132 2.79 -16.02 -0.85
CA MET A 132 2.37 -14.62 -0.75
C MET A 132 1.21 -14.30 -1.70
N VAL A 133 1.27 -14.76 -2.97
CA VAL A 133 0.16 -14.60 -3.92
C VAL A 133 -1.10 -15.30 -3.44
N ALA A 134 -0.99 -16.54 -2.96
CA ALA A 134 -2.12 -17.30 -2.42
C ALA A 134 -2.75 -16.58 -1.22
N MET A 135 -1.93 -16.11 -0.28
CA MET A 135 -2.37 -15.31 0.86
C MET A 135 -3.09 -14.05 0.41
N TRP A 136 -2.55 -13.28 -0.54
CA TRP A 136 -3.18 -12.05 -1.02
C TRP A 136 -4.51 -12.30 -1.73
N LYS A 137 -4.63 -13.39 -2.50
CA LYS A 137 -5.90 -13.80 -3.12
C LYS A 137 -6.94 -14.15 -2.07
N GLN A 138 -6.55 -14.85 -1.00
CA GLN A 138 -7.46 -15.14 0.10
C GLN A 138 -7.88 -13.87 0.87
N ARG A 139 -6.93 -12.97 1.13
CA ARG A 139 -7.23 -11.65 1.72
C ARG A 139 -8.18 -10.83 0.83
N TYR A 140 -8.03 -10.92 -0.49
CA TYR A 140 -8.94 -10.26 -1.43
C TYR A 140 -10.36 -10.82 -1.33
N LYS A 141 -10.50 -12.15 -1.18
CA LYS A 141 -11.80 -12.80 -0.93
C LYS A 141 -12.44 -12.28 0.35
N ILE A 142 -11.70 -12.17 1.45
CA ILE A 142 -12.19 -11.59 2.71
C ILE A 142 -12.58 -10.12 2.52
N ALA A 143 -11.75 -9.32 1.86
CA ALA A 143 -12.04 -7.91 1.61
C ALA A 143 -13.25 -7.69 0.70
N THR A 144 -13.63 -8.68 -0.11
CA THR A 144 -14.76 -8.59 -1.05
C THR A 144 -16.05 -9.17 -0.46
N PHE A 145 -15.98 -10.34 0.20
CA PHE A 145 -17.16 -11.11 0.63
C PHE A 145 -17.22 -11.39 2.13
N GLY A 146 -16.15 -11.10 2.87
CA GLY A 146 -16.05 -11.38 4.30
C GLY A 146 -16.89 -10.44 5.17
N THR A 147 -17.17 -10.84 6.41
CA THR A 147 -17.77 -9.96 7.41
C THR A 147 -16.77 -8.89 7.89
N ASP A 148 -17.25 -7.86 8.57
CA ASP A 148 -16.38 -6.81 9.12
C ASP A 148 -15.39 -7.38 10.14
N GLU A 149 -15.79 -8.40 10.92
CA GLU A 149 -14.93 -9.07 11.88
C GLU A 149 -13.79 -9.81 11.18
N LYS A 150 -14.09 -10.58 10.13
CA LYS A 150 -13.06 -11.27 9.35
C LYS A 150 -12.09 -10.29 8.69
N TYR A 151 -12.63 -9.17 8.20
CA TYR A 151 -11.80 -8.12 7.59
C TYR A 151 -10.92 -7.42 8.62
N ALA A 152 -11.44 -7.12 9.82
CA ALA A 152 -10.66 -6.54 10.91
C ALA A 152 -9.57 -7.49 11.39
N GLU A 153 -9.90 -8.77 11.58
CA GLU A 153 -8.95 -9.80 12.02
C GLU A 153 -7.79 -9.99 11.03
N MET A 154 -8.07 -9.91 9.73
CA MET A 154 -7.03 -9.96 8.68
C MET A 154 -5.97 -8.85 8.81
N HIS A 155 -6.31 -7.70 9.40
CA HIS A 155 -5.36 -6.60 9.65
C HIS A 155 -4.78 -6.60 11.07
N ARG A 156 -5.25 -7.50 11.93
CA ARG A 156 -4.77 -7.60 13.29
C ARG A 156 -3.34 -8.14 13.30
N VAL A 157 -2.48 -7.47 14.06
CA VAL A 157 -1.13 -7.93 14.37
C VAL A 157 -1.02 -8.13 15.87
N THR A 158 -0.50 -9.28 16.28
CA THR A 158 -0.20 -9.54 17.70
C THR A 158 1.10 -8.86 18.07
N ARG A 159 1.28 -8.55 19.36
CA ARG A 159 2.52 -7.93 19.84
C ARG A 159 3.72 -8.83 19.56
N GLU A 160 3.55 -10.13 19.72
CA GLU A 160 4.57 -11.16 19.53
C GLU A 160 5.04 -11.16 18.07
N THR A 161 4.10 -11.20 17.11
CA THR A 161 4.41 -11.09 15.68
C THR A 161 5.13 -9.78 15.35
N ALA A 162 4.70 -8.68 15.97
CA ALA A 162 5.31 -7.38 15.76
C ALA A 162 6.76 -7.34 16.24
N LEU A 163 7.04 -7.87 17.44
CA LEU A 163 8.37 -7.90 18.02
C LEU A 163 9.34 -8.76 17.20
N VAL A 164 8.93 -9.95 16.77
CA VAL A 164 9.76 -10.82 15.91
C VAL A 164 10.12 -10.11 14.60
N GLY A 165 9.13 -9.49 13.94
CA GLY A 165 9.41 -8.74 12.71
C GLY A 165 10.39 -7.59 12.94
N LEU A 166 10.23 -6.83 14.02
CA LEU A 166 11.13 -5.73 14.37
C LEU A 166 12.55 -6.19 14.70
N GLU A 167 12.70 -7.33 15.36
CA GLU A 167 14.00 -7.94 15.63
C GLU A 167 14.69 -8.37 14.32
N GLU A 168 13.95 -9.00 13.41
CA GLU A 168 14.50 -9.49 12.12
C GLU A 168 14.87 -8.35 11.16
N PHE A 169 14.08 -7.28 11.11
CA PHE A 169 14.14 -6.30 10.01
C PHE A 169 14.09 -4.83 10.42
N GLY A 170 13.86 -4.53 11.70
CA GLY A 170 13.61 -3.17 12.20
C GLY A 170 14.75 -2.19 11.91
N GLU A 171 15.99 -2.57 12.20
CA GLU A 171 17.15 -1.68 11.97
C GLU A 171 17.32 -1.34 10.48
N LYS A 172 17.23 -2.36 9.61
CA LYS A 172 17.31 -2.19 8.15
C LYS A 172 16.13 -1.35 7.63
N TYR A 173 14.94 -1.56 8.16
CA TYR A 173 13.75 -0.77 7.85
C TYR A 173 13.94 0.71 8.17
N VAL A 174 14.43 1.02 9.37
CA VAL A 174 14.72 2.39 9.80
C VAL A 174 15.79 3.02 8.90
N ALA A 175 16.87 2.28 8.58
CA ALA A 175 17.92 2.76 7.70
C ALA A 175 17.39 3.14 6.31
N MET A 176 16.54 2.31 5.70
CA MET A 176 15.88 2.62 4.42
C MET A 176 14.94 3.83 4.52
N GLY A 177 14.24 3.97 5.66
CA GLY A 177 13.24 5.00 5.87
C GLY A 177 13.79 6.41 6.09
N LYS A 178 15.04 6.54 6.59
CA LYS A 178 15.66 7.85 6.89
C LYS A 178 15.53 8.86 5.76
N LYS A 179 15.83 8.45 4.52
CA LYS A 179 15.74 9.34 3.34
C LYS A 179 14.30 9.73 3.02
N ILE A 180 13.35 8.81 3.20
CA ILE A 180 11.92 9.05 2.95
C ILE A 180 11.37 10.06 3.94
N TRP A 181 11.59 9.84 5.24
CA TRP A 181 11.16 10.75 6.30
C TRP A 181 11.82 12.12 6.16
N LYS A 182 13.13 12.17 5.88
CA LYS A 182 13.82 13.44 5.64
C LYS A 182 13.21 14.21 4.48
N THR A 183 13.00 13.56 3.33
CA THR A 183 12.38 14.21 2.16
C THR A 183 10.98 14.72 2.47
N GLN A 184 10.20 13.98 3.28
CA GLN A 184 8.87 14.43 3.70
C GLN A 184 8.92 15.60 4.68
N ALA A 185 9.82 15.56 5.67
CA ALA A 185 10.02 16.62 6.64
C ALA A 185 10.47 17.92 5.97
N ASP A 186 11.48 17.86 5.11
CA ASP A 186 12.01 19.01 4.36
C ASP A 186 10.91 19.64 3.46
N GLY A 187 10.02 18.81 2.89
CA GLY A 187 8.88 19.28 2.10
C GLY A 187 7.77 19.91 2.96
N LEU A 188 7.50 19.33 4.14
CA LEU A 188 6.52 19.87 5.08
C LEU A 188 6.97 21.20 5.66
N GLU A 189 8.24 21.36 6.01
CA GLU A 189 8.82 22.60 6.54
C GLU A 189 8.60 23.79 5.59
N LYS A 190 8.65 23.54 4.28
CA LYS A 190 8.47 24.55 3.21
C LYS A 190 7.02 24.65 2.72
N ALA A 191 6.07 24.01 3.40
CA ALA A 191 4.71 23.95 2.91
C ALA A 191 4.00 25.32 3.02
N PRO A 192 3.29 25.78 1.97
CA PRO A 192 2.72 27.12 1.93
C PRO A 192 1.68 27.39 3.03
N PHE A 193 1.01 26.35 3.53
CA PHE A 193 0.05 26.47 4.62
C PHE A 193 0.70 26.71 6.00
N LEU A 194 1.97 26.34 6.20
CA LEU A 194 2.70 26.69 7.42
C LEU A 194 3.14 28.16 7.42
N GLU A 195 3.52 28.69 6.26
CA GLU A 195 3.85 30.11 6.11
C GLU A 195 2.64 31.02 6.36
N GLN A 196 1.46 30.64 5.86
CA GLN A 196 0.21 31.37 6.08
C GLN A 196 -0.16 31.42 7.57
N HIS A 197 -0.06 30.28 8.27
CA HIS A 197 -0.36 30.18 9.70
C HIS A 197 0.58 31.04 10.58
N THR A 198 1.82 31.23 10.13
CA THR A 198 2.83 32.03 10.82
C THR A 198 2.59 33.54 10.60
N LYS A 199 2.22 33.93 9.38
CA LYS A 199 1.83 35.32 9.05
C LYS A 199 0.54 35.74 9.78
N GLU A 200 -0.45 34.85 9.90
CA GLU A 200 -1.68 35.12 10.66
C GLU A 200 -1.43 35.25 12.16
N LYS A 201 -0.59 34.40 12.76
CA LYS A 201 -0.18 34.53 14.17
C LYS A 201 0.57 35.82 14.43
N SER A 202 1.51 36.19 13.55
CA SER A 202 2.27 37.45 13.64
C SER A 202 1.33 38.65 13.58
N LYS A 203 0.41 38.71 12.60
CA LYS A 203 -0.63 39.74 12.52
C LYS A 203 -1.44 39.82 13.81
N ARG A 204 -1.97 38.69 14.29
CA ARG A 204 -2.79 38.61 15.52
C ARG A 204 -2.03 39.06 16.77
N TRP A 205 -0.70 38.88 16.82
CA TRP A 205 0.16 39.34 17.90
C TRP A 205 0.40 40.86 17.83
N THR A 206 0.71 41.41 16.64
CA THR A 206 0.80 42.87 16.44
C THR A 206 -0.50 43.62 16.77
N TRP A 207 -1.66 43.04 16.44
CA TRP A 207 -2.96 43.62 16.80
C TRP A 207 -3.21 43.63 18.32
N LYS A 208 -2.70 42.64 19.06
CA LYS A 208 -2.79 42.60 20.54
C LYS A 208 -1.86 43.60 21.22
N MET A 209 -0.67 43.86 20.66
CA MET A 209 0.26 44.87 21.21
C MET A 209 -0.16 46.31 20.93
N ARG A 210 -0.88 46.58 19.84
CA ARG A 210 -1.42 47.91 19.51
C ARG A 210 -2.69 48.32 20.28
N ARG A 211 -3.25 47.41 21.09
CA ARG A 211 -4.48 47.64 21.89
C ARG A 211 -4.21 47.72 23.40
N ARG A 212 -2.95 47.94 23.80
CA ARG A 212 -2.56 48.26 25.18
C ARG A 212 -1.96 49.65 25.22
#